data_AF-A0A645EG07-F1
#
_entry.id   AF-A0A645EG07-F1
#
_cell.length_a   1.000
_cell.length_b   1.000
_cell.length_c   1.000
_cell.angle_alpha   90.00
_cell.angle_beta   90.00
_cell.angle_gamma   90.00
#
_symmetry.space_group_name_H-M   'P 1'
#
loop_
_entity.id
_entity.type
_entity.pdbx_description
1 polymer ?
#
loop_
_entity_poly.entity_id
_entity_poly.type
_entity_poly.pdbx_seq_one_letter_code
_entity_poly.pdbx_strand_id
1 'polypeptide(L)'
;MWENAVFEAEEDGIMVIDCPTNEHTDFVFSSYYDISDPNNVSKCNPGYPARYDMDFTHESAKNMIYAPASFRTLAQGLVEGDYCYRYDGVGGQSWAVPYVVYWHLVGR
;
A
#
# COMPACT_ATOMS: atom_id res chain seq x y z
N MET A 1 18.95 10.21 11.21
CA MET A 1 17.81 10.58 12.09
C MET A 1 16.63 9.65 11.85
N TRP A 2 16.21 9.42 10.60
CA TRP A 2 15.17 8.42 10.27
C TRP A 2 15.56 7.00 10.70
N GLU A 3 16.69 6.48 10.20
CA GLU A 3 17.15 5.11 10.51
C GLU A 3 17.26 4.84 12.02
N ASN A 4 17.76 5.80 12.81
CA ASN A 4 17.84 5.65 14.26
C ASN A 4 16.46 5.55 14.91
N ALA A 5 15.48 6.32 14.43
CA ALA A 5 14.12 6.27 14.94
C ALA A 5 13.42 4.95 14.56
N VAL A 6 13.68 4.43 13.34
CA VAL A 6 13.22 3.10 12.93
C VAL A 6 13.83 2.03 13.83
N PHE A 7 15.14 2.06 14.03
CA PHE A 7 15.85 1.12 14.90
C PHE A 7 15.32 1.14 16.34
N GLU A 8 15.13 2.33 16.93
CA GLU A 8 14.57 2.47 18.29
C GLU A 8 13.14 1.92 18.37
N ALA A 9 12.30 2.17 17.36
CA ALA A 9 10.94 1.61 17.32
C ALA A 9 10.95 0.07 17.21
N GLU A 10 11.87 -0.50 16.43
CA GLU A 10 11.98 -1.95 16.24
C GLU A 10 12.52 -2.67 17.47
N GLU A 11 13.46 -2.08 18.20
CA GLU A 11 13.91 -2.57 19.51
C GLU A 11 12.75 -2.61 20.53
N ASP A 12 11.80 -1.67 20.40
CA ASP A 12 10.55 -1.64 21.19
C ASP A 12 9.45 -2.57 20.63
N GLY A 13 9.74 -3.36 19.59
CA GLY A 13 8.81 -4.32 18.99
C GLY A 13 7.75 -3.68 18.07
N ILE A 14 7.97 -2.45 17.62
CA ILE A 14 7.10 -1.73 16.69
C ILE A 14 7.61 -1.93 15.27
N MET A 15 6.81 -2.59 14.43
CA MET A 15 7.10 -2.70 13.00
C MET A 15 6.86 -1.36 12.30
N VAL A 16 7.85 -0.87 11.56
CA VAL A 16 7.74 0.32 10.73
C VAL A 16 7.53 -0.06 9.27
N ILE A 17 6.48 0.49 8.67
CA ILE A 17 6.24 0.41 7.23
C ILE A 17 6.17 1.83 6.69
N ASP A 18 6.97 2.12 5.68
CA ASP A 18 7.04 3.42 5.03
C ASP A 18 7.11 3.28 3.49
N CYS A 19 7.38 4.38 2.78
CA CYS A 19 7.52 4.40 1.31
C CYS A 19 8.80 5.06 0.73
N PRO A 20 9.93 5.24 1.45
CA PRO A 20 11.22 5.53 0.85
C PRO A 20 11.88 4.25 0.30
N THR A 21 12.81 4.41 -0.62
CA THR A 21 13.59 3.34 -1.24
C THR A 21 14.60 2.69 -0.27
N ASN A 22 14.13 1.99 0.77
CA ASN A 22 14.93 1.01 1.51
C ASN A 22 14.14 -0.31 1.58
N GLU A 23 14.78 -1.44 1.33
CA GLU A 23 14.06 -2.73 1.23
C GLU A 23 13.54 -3.26 2.57
N HIS A 24 13.94 -2.65 3.70
CA HIS A 24 13.61 -3.11 5.05
C HIS A 24 12.23 -2.64 5.49
N THR A 25 11.89 -1.37 5.26
CA THR A 25 10.62 -0.76 5.64
C THR A 25 9.68 -0.51 4.44
N ASP A 26 10.21 -0.57 3.21
CA ASP A 26 9.43 -0.54 1.96
C ASP A 26 9.30 -1.93 1.32
N PHE A 27 8.32 -2.69 1.84
CA PHE A 27 7.94 -4.01 1.32
C PHE A 27 6.46 -4.07 0.91
N VAL A 28 5.78 -2.92 0.77
CA VAL A 28 4.34 -2.86 0.46
C VAL A 28 4.11 -2.06 -0.82
N PHE A 29 3.40 -2.65 -1.78
CA PHE A 29 3.04 -1.99 -3.03
C PHE A 29 1.54 -1.99 -3.31
N SER A 30 1.11 -1.11 -4.21
CA SER A 30 -0.28 -1.05 -4.68
C SER A 30 -0.60 -2.23 -5.59
N SER A 31 -1.85 -2.69 -5.54
CA SER A 31 -2.49 -3.52 -6.57
C SER A 31 -3.90 -3.02 -6.85
N TYR A 32 -4.50 -3.57 -7.91
CA TYR A 32 -5.88 -3.33 -8.27
C TYR A 32 -6.64 -4.57 -8.70
N TYR A 33 -7.93 -4.60 -8.38
CA TYR A 33 -8.79 -5.74 -8.68
C TYR A 33 -9.06 -5.86 -10.19
N ASP A 34 -9.32 -7.09 -10.64
CA ASP A 34 -9.85 -7.34 -11.98
C ASP A 34 -11.30 -6.84 -12.05
N ILE A 35 -11.58 -5.90 -12.95
CA ILE A 35 -12.91 -5.30 -13.11
C ILE A 35 -13.99 -6.34 -13.46
N SER A 36 -13.60 -7.43 -14.12
CA SER A 36 -14.51 -8.52 -14.48
C SER A 36 -14.80 -9.48 -13.32
N ASP A 37 -13.96 -9.46 -12.27
CA ASP A 37 -14.07 -10.33 -11.10
C ASP A 37 -13.52 -9.64 -9.82
N PRO A 38 -14.16 -8.54 -9.36
CA PRO A 38 -13.58 -7.60 -8.39
C PRO A 38 -13.38 -8.19 -6.98
N ASN A 39 -14.09 -9.28 -6.67
CA ASN A 39 -14.02 -9.92 -5.35
C ASN A 39 -12.97 -11.05 -5.30
N ASN A 40 -12.32 -11.36 -6.42
CA ASN A 40 -11.33 -12.42 -6.49
C ASN A 40 -9.92 -11.86 -6.28
N VAL A 41 -9.44 -11.93 -5.05
CA VAL A 41 -8.13 -11.39 -4.65
C VAL A 41 -6.98 -12.04 -5.45
N SER A 42 -7.13 -13.31 -5.86
CA SER A 42 -6.09 -13.99 -6.66
C SER A 42 -5.93 -13.43 -8.08
N LYS A 43 -6.88 -12.61 -8.54
CA LYS A 43 -6.83 -11.90 -9.82
C LYS A 43 -6.43 -10.43 -9.69
N CYS A 44 -6.01 -9.98 -8.50
CA CYS A 44 -5.48 -8.63 -8.36
C CYS A 44 -4.19 -8.47 -9.18
N ASN A 45 -4.08 -7.35 -9.88
CA ASN A 45 -2.92 -6.99 -10.68
C ASN A 45 -2.00 -6.08 -9.87
N PRO A 46 -0.69 -6.37 -9.79
CA PRO A 46 0.25 -5.47 -9.13
C PRO A 46 0.31 -4.13 -9.86
N GLY A 47 0.50 -3.05 -9.09
CA GLY A 47 0.66 -1.69 -9.59
C GLY A 47 -0.59 -0.82 -9.54
N TYR A 48 -0.76 -0.02 -10.59
CA TYR A 48 -1.80 0.99 -10.71
C TYR A 48 -2.57 0.79 -12.02
N PRO A 49 -3.90 1.03 -12.04
CA PRO A 49 -4.68 1.03 -13.27
C PRO A 49 -4.08 1.97 -14.31
N ALA A 50 -4.06 1.54 -15.58
CA ALA A 50 -3.53 2.28 -16.73
C ALA A 50 -2.03 2.67 -16.66
N ARG A 51 -1.25 2.11 -15.72
CA ARG A 51 0.22 2.19 -15.73
C ARG A 51 0.82 0.83 -16.11
N TYR A 52 1.12 0.67 -17.39
CA TYR A 52 1.61 -0.58 -17.98
C TYR A 52 3.14 -0.64 -18.10
N ASP A 53 3.84 0.42 -17.70
CA ASP A 53 5.29 0.58 -17.79
C ASP A 53 6.04 0.06 -16.55
N MET A 54 5.32 -0.45 -15.55
CA MET A 54 5.93 -1.01 -14.34
C MET A 54 6.26 -2.49 -14.53
N ASP A 55 7.52 -2.84 -14.23
CA ASP A 55 8.01 -4.21 -14.26
C ASP A 55 7.94 -4.84 -12.86
N PHE A 56 7.08 -5.85 -12.71
CA PHE A 56 6.93 -6.65 -11.49
C PHE A 56 7.55 -8.04 -11.61
N THR A 57 8.36 -8.28 -12.64
CA THR A 57 9.02 -9.58 -12.87
C THR A 57 10.36 -9.71 -12.16
N HIS A 58 10.94 -8.58 -11.73
CA HIS A 58 12.19 -8.52 -10.99
C HIS A 58 12.08 -9.23 -9.61
N GLU A 59 13.17 -9.81 -9.11
CA GLU A 59 13.16 -10.55 -7.83
C GLU A 59 12.70 -9.69 -6.65
N SER A 60 13.08 -8.41 -6.62
CA SER A 60 12.63 -7.49 -5.56
C SER A 60 11.11 -7.35 -5.50
N ALA A 61 10.41 -7.44 -6.64
CA ALA A 61 8.96 -7.38 -6.71
C ALA A 61 8.28 -8.62 -6.12
N LYS A 62 8.98 -9.76 -6.02
CA LYS A 62 8.45 -11.00 -5.43
C LYS A 62 8.40 -10.96 -3.90
N ASN A 63 9.22 -10.11 -3.27
CA ASN A 63 9.25 -9.95 -1.82
C ASN A 63 8.27 -8.89 -1.31
N MET A 64 7.49 -8.27 -2.21
CA MET A 64 6.52 -7.24 -1.85
C MET A 64 5.15 -7.83 -1.51
N ILE A 65 4.48 -7.20 -0.55
CA ILE A 65 3.06 -7.40 -0.27
C ILE A 65 2.26 -6.41 -1.13
N TYR A 66 1.36 -6.95 -1.95
CA TYR A 66 0.51 -6.13 -2.83
C TYR A 66 -0.88 -5.96 -2.22
N ALA A 67 -1.23 -4.74 -1.82
CA ALA A 67 -2.54 -4.43 -1.25
C ALA A 67 -3.46 -3.73 -2.27
N PRO A 68 -4.76 -4.06 -2.31
CA PRO A 68 -5.72 -3.51 -3.27
C PRO A 68 -6.05 -2.04 -2.96
N ALA A 69 -5.12 -1.15 -3.28
CA ALA A 69 -5.17 0.27 -2.98
C ALA A 69 -5.77 1.10 -4.12
N SER A 70 -6.06 0.48 -5.27
CA SER A 70 -6.77 1.08 -6.41
C SER A 70 -7.73 0.05 -7.01
N PHE A 71 -8.93 0.38 -7.49
CA PHE A 71 -9.70 1.55 -7.17
C PHE A 71 -10.25 1.46 -5.75
N ARG A 72 -10.31 2.58 -5.03
CA ARG A 72 -10.92 2.62 -3.69
C ARG A 72 -11.65 3.92 -3.42
N THR A 73 -12.58 3.84 -2.46
CA THR A 73 -13.20 5.03 -1.86
C THR A 73 -12.35 5.52 -0.70
N LEU A 74 -12.13 6.83 -0.62
CA LEU A 74 -11.39 7.44 0.47
C LEU A 74 -12.06 8.69 1.01
N ALA A 75 -11.94 8.88 2.32
CA ALA A 75 -12.14 10.19 2.91
C ALA A 75 -11.04 11.15 2.42
N GLN A 76 -11.45 12.32 1.97
CA GLN A 76 -10.57 13.39 1.52
C GLN A 76 -10.92 14.67 2.29
N GLY A 77 -9.89 15.36 2.77
CA GLY A 77 -9.98 16.66 3.43
C GLY A 77 -8.77 17.50 3.06
N LEU A 78 -8.70 17.94 1.79
CA LEU A 78 -7.59 18.78 1.30
C LEU A 78 -7.70 20.22 1.81
N VAL A 79 -8.92 20.65 2.17
CA VAL A 79 -9.22 21.98 2.70
C VAL A 79 -9.97 21.78 4.01
N GLU A 80 -9.58 22.52 5.05
CA GLU A 80 -10.25 22.47 6.35
C GLU A 80 -11.74 22.82 6.21
N GLY A 81 -12.61 21.99 6.79
CA GLY A 81 -14.07 22.16 6.71
C GLY A 81 -14.71 21.64 5.41
N ASP A 82 -13.92 21.26 4.40
CA ASP A 82 -14.42 20.63 3.15
C ASP A 82 -14.00 19.15 3.10
N TYR A 83 -14.85 18.32 3.70
CA TYR A 83 -14.65 16.88 3.78
C TYR A 83 -15.56 16.18 2.78
N CYS A 84 -15.00 15.29 1.97
CA CYS A 84 -15.76 14.50 1.02
C CYS A 84 -15.24 13.07 0.92
N TYR A 85 -16.00 12.22 0.22
CA TYR A 85 -15.53 10.92 -0.23
C TYR A 85 -15.19 10.99 -1.72
N ARG A 86 -14.00 10.51 -2.10
CA ARG A 86 -13.60 10.34 -3.49
C ARG A 86 -13.70 8.87 -3.87
N TYR A 87 -14.46 8.57 -4.93
CA TYR A 87 -14.55 7.25 -5.55
C TYR A 87 -13.48 7.09 -6.66
N ASP A 88 -13.12 5.85 -7.01
CA ASP A 88 -12.09 5.51 -8.02
C ASP A 88 -10.74 6.20 -7.85
N GLY A 89 -10.32 6.40 -6.59
CA GLY A 89 -9.01 6.96 -6.31
C GLY A 89 -7.90 6.02 -6.79
N VAL A 90 -7.00 6.54 -7.64
CA VAL A 90 -5.67 5.98 -7.90
C VAL A 90 -4.67 6.86 -7.17
N GLY A 91 -4.04 6.31 -6.15
CA GLY A 91 -3.04 7.03 -5.35
C GLY A 91 -1.64 6.44 -5.49
N GLY A 92 -0.71 6.95 -4.70
CA GLY A 92 0.64 6.39 -4.60
C GLY A 92 0.71 5.18 -3.66
N GLN A 93 1.90 4.61 -3.53
CA GLN A 93 2.18 3.46 -2.68
C GLN A 93 1.78 3.66 -1.22
N SER A 94 1.86 4.88 -0.72
CA SER A 94 1.41 5.25 0.63
C SER A 94 -0.05 4.91 0.92
N TRP A 95 -0.87 4.70 -0.12
CA TRP A 95 -2.26 4.28 0.01
C TRP A 95 -2.42 2.79 0.31
N ALA A 96 -1.39 1.98 0.01
CA ALA A 96 -1.36 0.53 0.28
C ALA A 96 -0.94 0.22 1.72
N VAL A 97 -0.02 1.01 2.31
CA VAL A 97 0.51 0.80 3.67
C VAL A 97 -0.57 0.53 4.74
N PRO A 98 -1.65 1.33 4.83
CA PRO A 98 -2.66 1.13 5.89
C PRO A 98 -3.38 -0.22 5.82
N TYR A 99 -3.45 -0.86 4.67
CA TYR A 99 -4.10 -2.16 4.52
C TYR A 99 -3.28 -3.28 5.18
N VAL A 100 -1.94 -3.21 5.11
CA VAL A 100 -1.05 -4.25 5.64
C VAL A 100 -0.92 -4.15 7.15
N VAL A 101 -0.91 -2.94 7.71
CA VAL A 101 -0.89 -2.71 9.17
C VAL A 101 -2.12 -3.35 9.84
N TYR A 102 -3.29 -3.27 9.21
CA TYR A 102 -4.50 -3.87 9.75
C TYR A 102 -4.41 -5.40 9.83
N TRP A 103 -3.87 -6.05 8.79
CA TRP A 103 -3.73 -7.52 8.77
C TRP A 103 -2.89 -8.08 9.91
N HIS A 104 -1.83 -7.37 10.32
CA HIS A 104 -1.00 -7.80 11.46
C HIS A 104 -1.68 -7.61 12.83
N LEU A 105 -2.63 -6.67 12.94
CA LEU A 105 -3.30 -6.35 14.22
C LEU A 105 -4.56 -7.19 14.50
N VAL A 106 -5.21 -7.77 13.48
CA VAL A 106 -6.45 -8.56 13.64
C VAL A 106 -6.32 -10.03 13.23
N GLY A 107 -5.16 -10.46 12.72
CA GLY A 107 -4.91 -11.83 12.30
C GLY A 107 -3.92 -12.56 13.21
N ARG A 108 -4.44 -13.39 14.12
CA ARG A 108 -3.85 -14.59 14.76
C ARG A 108 -2.33 -14.66 14.95
#